data_AF-A0A1V6TW50-F1
#
_entry.id   AF-A0A1V6TW50-F1
#
_cell.length_a   1.000
_cell.length_b   1.000
_cell.length_c   1.000
_cell.angle_alpha   90.00
_cell.angle_beta   90.00
_cell.angle_gamma   90.00
#
_symmetry.space_group_name_H-M   'P 1'
#
loop_
_entity.id
_entity.type
_entity.pdbx_description
1 polymer ?
#
loop_
_entity_poly.entity_id
_entity_poly.type
_entity_poly.pdbx_seq_one_letter_code
_entity_poly.pdbx_strand_id
1 'polypeptide(L)'
;MEIKSWGQLVIIYRAMNPSPSETTSQDIEPSPEPASPDHAGYREYMEWSSLVYHTSDSPYMFLRRWCRALTAMRVALGFPNLPEVLIFTHFITAVAANPETHQWIESILRTTNNAVGETVMDRTYRSFLLFEFRRLGFPQW
;
A
#
# COMPACT_ATOMS: atom_id res chain seq x y z
N MET A 1 -0.43 21.49 1.77
CA MET A 1 -1.60 21.21 0.91
C MET A 1 -2.29 20.01 1.53
N GLU A 2 -3.39 20.21 2.24
CA GLU A 2 -4.09 19.13 2.96
C GLU A 2 -5.09 18.44 2.02
N ILE A 3 -4.95 17.12 1.84
CA ILE A 3 -5.92 16.30 1.13
C ILE A 3 -7.06 15.99 2.11
N LYS A 4 -8.23 16.59 1.90
CA LYS A 4 -9.36 16.58 2.85
C LYS A 4 -10.45 15.56 2.52
N SER A 5 -10.28 14.76 1.47
CA SER A 5 -11.32 13.84 1.03
C SER A 5 -10.75 12.66 0.24
N TRP A 6 -11.34 11.48 0.44
CA TRP A 6 -11.11 10.27 -0.36
C TRP A 6 -11.27 10.52 -1.86
N GLY A 7 -12.13 11.48 -2.26
CA GLY A 7 -12.27 11.88 -3.66
C GLY A 7 -11.00 12.48 -4.27
N GLN A 8 -10.20 13.20 -3.48
CA GLN A 8 -8.95 13.79 -3.96
C GLN A 8 -7.85 12.74 -4.16
N LEU A 9 -7.82 11.69 -3.34
CA LEU A 9 -6.92 10.54 -3.51
C LEU A 9 -7.21 9.77 -4.81
N VAL A 10 -8.49 9.57 -5.13
CA VAL A 10 -8.89 8.91 -6.39
C VAL A 10 -8.54 9.74 -7.63
N ILE A 11 -8.65 11.07 -7.53
CA ILE A 11 -8.26 11.98 -8.63
C ILE A 11 -6.75 11.95 -8.86
N ILE A 12 -5.94 11.99 -7.79
CA ILE A 12 -4.48 11.90 -7.89
C ILE A 12 -4.08 10.54 -8.47
N TYR A 13 -4.73 9.46 -8.04
CA TYR A 13 -4.47 8.11 -8.56
C TYR A 13 -4.78 7.98 -10.06
N ARG A 14 -5.89 8.56 -10.55
CA ARG A 14 -6.20 8.61 -11.99
C ARG A 14 -5.26 9.49 -12.79
N ALA A 15 -4.79 10.60 -12.22
CA ALA A 15 -3.83 11.48 -12.88
C ALA A 15 -2.45 10.82 -13.06
N MET A 16 -2.07 9.92 -12.14
CA MET A 16 -0.82 9.17 -12.21
C MET A 16 -0.89 7.92 -13.11
N ASN A 17 -2.09 7.46 -13.47
CA ASN A 17 -2.31 6.31 -14.35
C ASN A 17 -3.42 6.60 -15.37
N PRO A 18 -3.18 7.44 -16.39
CA PRO A 18 -4.16 7.66 -17.44
C PRO A 18 -4.36 6.35 -18.22
N SER A 19 -5.63 5.95 -18.44
CA SER A 19 -5.94 4.85 -19.36
C SER A 19 -5.52 5.25 -20.78
N PRO A 20 -4.91 4.34 -21.56
CA PRO A 20 -4.50 4.64 -22.92
C PRO A 20 -5.76 4.87 -23.76
N SER A 21 -5.96 6.10 -24.21
CA SER A 21 -7.03 6.46 -25.13
C SER A 21 -6.50 6.39 -26.57
N GLU A 22 -7.31 5.79 -27.44
CA GLU A 22 -7.09 5.55 -28.86
C GLU A 22 -6.50 6.76 -29.59
N THR A 23 -5.45 6.55 -30.37
CA THR A 23 -4.97 7.54 -31.34
C THR A 23 -4.70 6.87 -32.69
N THR A 24 -5.34 7.48 -33.68
CA THR A 24 -5.36 7.30 -35.14
C THR A 24 -4.02 6.95 -35.80
N SER A 25 -4.12 6.12 -36.85
CA SER A 25 -3.06 5.65 -37.75
C SER A 25 -2.11 6.71 -38.30
N GLN A 26 -0.80 6.49 -38.12
CA GLN A 26 0.25 6.92 -39.03
C GLN A 26 1.35 5.84 -39.11
N ASP A 27 1.76 5.52 -40.33
CA ASP A 27 2.84 4.58 -40.67
C ASP A 27 4.16 4.94 -39.95
N ILE A 28 4.67 4.00 -39.14
CA ILE A 28 6.01 4.07 -38.56
C ILE A 28 6.69 2.70 -38.75
N GLU A 29 7.85 2.75 -39.41
CA GLU A 29 8.87 1.71 -39.56
C GLU A 29 9.10 0.94 -38.24
N PRO A 30 9.36 -0.39 -38.25
CA PRO A 30 9.41 -1.17 -37.00
C PRO A 30 10.64 -0.79 -36.16
N SER A 31 10.44 0.19 -35.26
CA SER A 31 11.25 0.36 -34.07
C SER A 31 11.17 -0.94 -33.25
N PRO A 32 12.28 -1.47 -32.70
CA PRO A 32 12.21 -2.62 -31.83
C PRO A 32 11.28 -2.28 -30.66
N GLU A 33 10.16 -2.99 -30.61
CA GLU A 33 9.16 -2.94 -29.55
C GLU A 33 9.91 -3.04 -28.20
N PRO A 34 9.75 -2.09 -27.27
CA PRO A 34 10.32 -2.27 -25.95
C PRO A 34 9.72 -3.55 -25.38
N ALA A 35 10.61 -4.48 -25.02
CA ALA A 35 10.27 -5.77 -24.43
C ALA A 35 9.09 -5.64 -23.46
N SER A 36 8.14 -6.58 -23.55
CA SER A 36 6.93 -6.66 -22.75
C SER A 36 7.14 -6.15 -21.31
N PRO A 37 6.24 -5.32 -20.75
CA PRO A 37 6.38 -4.85 -19.38
C PRO A 37 6.61 -6.06 -18.47
N ASP A 38 7.76 -6.05 -17.79
CA ASP A 38 8.31 -7.19 -17.07
C ASP A 38 7.23 -7.84 -16.18
N HIS A 39 6.68 -8.97 -16.63
CA HIS A 39 5.48 -9.60 -16.05
C HIS A 39 5.64 -9.93 -14.56
N ALA A 40 6.89 -10.09 -14.11
CA ALA A 40 7.21 -10.32 -12.71
C ALA A 40 6.86 -9.11 -11.84
N GLY A 41 7.29 -7.90 -12.21
CA GLY A 41 7.01 -6.69 -11.43
C GLY A 41 5.52 -6.37 -11.32
N TYR A 42 4.78 -6.55 -12.42
CA TYR A 42 3.32 -6.36 -12.41
C TYR A 42 2.61 -7.39 -11.52
N ARG A 43 3.03 -8.66 -11.56
CA ARG A 43 2.45 -9.71 -10.71
C ARG A 43 2.68 -9.41 -9.23
N GLU A 44 3.92 -9.08 -8.83
CA GLU A 44 4.21 -8.76 -7.43
C GLU A 44 3.46 -7.50 -6.95
N TYR A 45 3.28 -6.51 -7.84
CA TYR A 45 2.44 -5.34 -7.53
C TYR A 45 0.99 -5.74 -7.27
N MET A 46 0.41 -6.58 -8.13
CA MET A 46 -0.97 -7.05 -7.97
C MET A 46 -1.14 -7.89 -6.71
N GLU A 47 -0.17 -8.76 -6.40
CA GLU A 47 -0.19 -9.54 -5.16
C GLU A 47 -0.12 -8.63 -3.93
N TRP A 48 0.82 -7.69 -3.89
CA TRP A 48 0.95 -6.77 -2.76
C TRP A 48 -0.26 -5.83 -2.60
N SER A 49 -0.72 -5.22 -3.70
CA SER A 49 -1.80 -4.22 -3.67
C SER A 49 -3.19 -4.82 -3.44
N SER A 50 -3.38 -6.11 -3.70
CA SER A 50 -4.64 -6.82 -3.44
C SER A 50 -4.77 -7.36 -2.01
N LEU A 51 -3.69 -7.36 -1.22
CA LEU A 51 -3.76 -7.77 0.17
C LEU A 51 -4.64 -6.81 0.97
N VAL A 52 -5.66 -7.38 1.60
CA VAL A 52 -6.61 -6.69 2.45
C VAL A 52 -6.72 -7.43 3.77
N TYR A 53 -6.97 -6.68 4.83
CA TYR A 53 -7.19 -7.22 6.17
C TYR A 53 -8.70 -7.37 6.39
N HIS A 54 -9.14 -8.59 6.71
CA HIS A 54 -10.53 -8.88 7.05
C HIS A 54 -10.70 -9.20 8.53
N THR A 55 -11.94 -9.14 9.01
CA THR A 55 -12.29 -9.45 10.41
C THR A 55 -11.94 -10.87 10.84
N SER A 56 -11.93 -11.82 9.90
CA SER A 56 -11.55 -13.22 10.13
C SER A 56 -10.04 -13.45 10.15
N ASP A 57 -9.23 -12.46 9.77
CA ASP A 57 -7.77 -12.62 9.71
C ASP A 57 -7.14 -12.46 11.10
N SER A 58 -6.15 -13.30 11.38
CA SER A 58 -5.19 -13.02 12.45
C SER A 58 -4.36 -11.78 12.06
N PRO A 59 -4.31 -10.72 12.91
CA PRO A 59 -3.56 -9.50 12.63
C PRO A 59 -2.08 -9.75 12.32
N TYR A 60 -1.47 -10.66 13.08
CA TYR A 60 -0.07 -11.06 12.90
C TYR A 60 0.15 -11.77 11.56
N MET A 61 -0.74 -12.69 11.19
CA MET A 61 -0.64 -13.41 9.92
C MET A 61 -0.89 -12.50 8.71
N PHE A 62 -1.81 -11.55 8.84
CA PHE A 62 -1.98 -10.50 7.84
C PHE A 62 -0.70 -9.67 7.67
N LEU A 63 -0.15 -9.13 8.76
CA LEU A 63 1.05 -8.31 8.70
C LEU A 63 2.26 -9.07 8.12
N ARG A 64 2.39 -10.35 8.47
CA ARG A 64 3.44 -11.21 7.91
C ARG A 64 3.29 -11.40 6.40
N ARG A 65 2.06 -11.63 5.89
CA ARG A 65 1.77 -11.73 4.45
C ARG A 65 2.07 -10.41 3.75
N TRP A 66 1.63 -9.30 4.35
CA TRP A 66 1.89 -7.94 3.87
C TRP A 66 3.38 -7.66 3.67
N CYS A 67 4.19 -7.85 4.71
CA CYS A 67 5.63 -7.60 4.65
C CYS A 67 6.35 -8.51 3.64
N ARG A 68 5.88 -9.76 3.49
CA ARG A 68 6.42 -10.68 2.49
C ARG A 68 6.13 -10.18 1.06
N ALA A 69 4.90 -9.81 0.75
CA ALA A 69 4.53 -9.30 -0.57
C ALA A 69 5.23 -7.98 -0.89
N LEU A 70 5.35 -7.07 0.09
CA LEU A 70 6.13 -5.83 -0.07
C LEU A 70 7.60 -6.11 -0.38
N THR A 71 8.19 -7.13 0.27
CA THR A 71 9.58 -7.53 0.01
C THR A 71 9.74 -8.09 -1.40
N ALA A 72 8.81 -8.94 -1.85
CA ALA A 72 8.81 -9.49 -3.20
C ALA A 72 8.69 -8.38 -4.26
N MET A 73 7.80 -7.41 -4.02
CA MET A 73 7.63 -6.24 -4.88
C MET A 73 8.90 -5.37 -4.96
N ARG A 74 9.56 -5.10 -3.83
CA ARG A 74 10.86 -4.39 -3.82
C ARG A 74 11.92 -5.10 -4.64
N VAL A 75 12.00 -6.43 -4.51
CA VAL A 75 12.94 -7.25 -5.27
C VAL A 75 12.63 -7.20 -6.77
N ALA A 76 11.36 -7.36 -7.16
CA ALA A 76 10.94 -7.38 -8.55
C ALA A 76 11.16 -6.05 -9.28
N LEU A 77 11.03 -4.92 -8.57
CA LEU A 77 11.31 -3.60 -9.14
C LEU A 77 12.80 -3.29 -9.27
N GLY A 78 13.69 -4.06 -8.63
CA GLY A 78 15.11 -3.73 -8.53
C GLY A 78 15.39 -2.42 -7.77
N PHE A 79 14.36 -1.79 -7.20
CA PHE A 79 14.44 -0.54 -6.46
C PHE A 79 14.43 -0.84 -4.97
N PRO A 80 15.51 -0.50 -4.23
CA PRO A 80 15.56 -0.76 -2.79
C PRO A 80 14.53 0.09 -2.02
N ASN A 81 14.12 1.24 -2.57
CA ASN A 81 13.37 2.26 -1.84
C ASN A 81 12.07 2.64 -2.57
N LEU A 82 11.05 1.79 -2.48
CA LEU A 82 9.68 2.24 -2.69
C LEU A 82 9.39 3.44 -1.76
N PRO A 83 8.75 4.52 -2.25
CA PRO A 83 8.45 5.67 -1.41
C PRO A 83 7.66 5.25 -0.16
N GLU A 84 8.12 5.65 1.03
CA GLU A 84 7.45 5.27 2.29
C GLU A 84 5.98 5.70 2.31
N VAL A 85 5.67 6.87 1.74
CA VAL A 85 4.30 7.36 1.61
C VAL A 85 3.42 6.38 0.82
N LEU A 86 3.94 5.77 -0.24
CA LEU A 86 3.20 4.80 -1.05
C LEU A 86 2.91 3.55 -0.23
N ILE A 87 3.93 3.04 0.48
CA ILE A 87 3.80 1.85 1.34
C ILE A 87 2.78 2.12 2.45
N PHE A 88 2.87 3.28 3.09
CA PHE A 88 1.95 3.72 4.13
C PHE A 88 0.51 3.82 3.62
N THR A 89 0.29 4.52 2.52
CA THR A 89 -1.06 4.68 1.94
C THR A 89 -1.67 3.34 1.55
N HIS A 90 -0.89 2.45 0.94
CA HIS A 90 -1.36 1.10 0.59
C HIS A 90 -1.67 0.28 1.85
N PHE A 91 -0.85 0.35 2.89
CA PHE A 91 -1.10 -0.35 4.15
C PHE A 91 -2.39 0.13 4.82
N ILE A 92 -2.58 1.45 4.93
CA ILE A 92 -3.80 2.05 5.49
C ILE A 92 -5.02 1.63 4.67
N THR A 93 -4.92 1.55 3.35
CA THR A 93 -6.01 1.08 2.49
C THR A 93 -6.32 -0.40 2.73
N ALA A 94 -5.30 -1.25 2.85
CA ALA A 94 -5.44 -2.68 3.09
C ALA A 94 -6.15 -2.96 4.42
N VAL A 95 -5.77 -2.25 5.49
CA VAL A 95 -6.38 -2.42 6.82
C VAL A 95 -7.76 -1.79 6.93
N ALA A 96 -8.04 -0.70 6.20
CA ALA A 96 -9.36 -0.06 6.14
C ALA A 96 -10.47 -0.97 5.58
N ALA A 97 -10.12 -2.05 4.89
CA ALA A 97 -11.08 -3.08 4.49
C ALA A 97 -11.79 -3.75 5.69
N ASN A 98 -11.18 -3.71 6.88
CA ASN A 98 -11.80 -4.08 8.14
C ASN A 98 -12.35 -2.83 8.85
N PRO A 99 -13.68 -2.67 8.99
CA PRO A 99 -14.30 -1.50 9.64
C PRO A 99 -13.83 -1.26 11.07
N GLU A 100 -13.46 -2.32 11.79
CA GLU A 100 -12.98 -2.23 13.16
C GLU A 100 -11.71 -1.38 13.30
N THR A 101 -10.93 -1.25 12.21
CA THR A 101 -9.67 -0.50 12.21
C THR A 101 -9.85 1.01 12.02
N HIS A 102 -11.04 1.49 11.63
CA HIS A 102 -11.24 2.87 11.17
C HIS A 102 -10.88 3.91 12.23
N GLN A 103 -11.26 3.69 13.50
CA GLN A 103 -10.91 4.60 14.59
C GLN A 103 -9.40 4.66 14.85
N TRP A 104 -8.70 3.52 14.70
CA TRP A 104 -7.26 3.47 14.81
C TRP A 104 -6.57 4.21 13.65
N ILE A 105 -7.07 4.04 12.42
CA ILE A 105 -6.56 4.77 11.24
C ILE A 105 -6.68 6.28 11.46
N GLU A 106 -7.83 6.77 11.91
CA GLU A 106 -8.03 8.19 12.19
C GLU A 106 -7.04 8.72 13.23
N SER A 107 -6.74 7.92 14.26
CA SER A 107 -5.76 8.26 15.29
C SER A 107 -4.34 8.37 14.71
N ILE A 108 -3.93 7.41 13.86
CA ILE A 108 -2.60 7.39 13.22
C ILE A 108 -2.40 8.59 12.28
N LEU A 109 -3.42 8.92 11.47
CA LEU A 109 -3.35 10.04 10.53
C LEU A 109 -3.26 11.41 11.25
N ARG A 110 -3.74 11.51 12.50
CA ARG A 110 -3.62 12.72 13.33
C ARG A 110 -2.29 12.82 14.08
N THR A 111 -1.62 11.70 14.33
CA THR A 111 -0.43 11.62 15.21
C THR A 111 0.89 11.47 14.46
N THR A 112 0.88 11.46 13.12
CA THR A 112 2.06 11.12 12.29
C THR A 112 3.21 12.15 12.29
N ASN A 113 3.13 13.18 13.13
CA ASN A 113 4.23 14.09 13.39
C ASN A 113 4.90 13.73 14.73
N ASN A 114 6.24 13.61 14.74
CA ASN A 114 7.13 13.73 15.91
C ASN A 114 7.58 12.45 16.65
N ALA A 115 8.32 11.54 16.00
CA ALA A 115 9.34 10.84 16.80
C ALA A 115 10.61 10.50 16.01
N VAL A 116 11.73 10.66 16.70
CA VAL A 116 13.10 10.53 16.21
C VAL A 116 13.57 9.09 16.39
N GLY A 117 14.04 8.45 15.31
CA GLY A 117 14.79 7.17 15.37
C GLY A 117 14.06 5.90 14.93
N GLU A 118 12.73 5.92 14.77
CA GLU A 118 11.94 4.79 14.25
C GLU A 118 11.31 5.19 12.91
N THR A 119 11.29 4.29 11.92
CA THR A 119 10.61 4.56 10.65
C THR A 119 9.10 4.71 10.87
N VAL A 120 8.44 5.51 10.05
CA VAL A 120 6.97 5.69 10.13
C VAL A 120 6.25 4.35 9.98
N MET A 121 6.80 3.45 9.16
CA MET A 121 6.22 2.13 8.91
C MET A 121 6.34 1.18 10.11
N ASP A 122 7.51 1.10 10.76
CA ASP A 122 7.69 0.22 11.92
C ASP A 122 6.74 0.59 13.06
N ARG A 123 6.59 1.90 13.31
CA ARG A 123 5.61 2.41 14.28
C ARG A 123 4.19 2.04 13.89
N THR A 124 3.84 2.22 12.62
CA THR A 124 2.50 1.94 12.11
C THR A 124 2.15 0.46 12.27
N TYR A 125 3.07 -0.44 11.92
CA TYR A 125 2.90 -1.89 12.08
C TYR A 125 2.76 -2.31 13.53
N ARG A 126 3.60 -1.78 14.43
CA ARG A 126 3.50 -2.05 15.87
C ARG A 126 2.19 -1.53 16.44
N SER A 127 1.80 -0.32 16.07
CA SER A 127 0.56 0.30 16.54
C SER A 127 -0.68 -0.49 16.08
N PHE A 128 -0.69 -0.95 14.82
CA PHE A 128 -1.73 -1.82 14.28
C PHE A 128 -1.88 -3.10 15.12
N LEU A 129 -0.78 -3.80 15.37
CA LEU A 129 -0.82 -5.02 16.19
C LEU A 129 -1.30 -4.74 17.61
N LEU A 130 -0.80 -3.70 18.27
CA LEU A 130 -1.22 -3.33 19.62
C LEU A 130 -2.72 -3.01 19.68
N PHE A 131 -3.22 -2.27 18.70
CA PHE A 131 -4.64 -1.97 18.58
C PHE A 131 -5.48 -3.25 18.45
N GLU A 132 -5.14 -4.11 17.49
CA GLU A 132 -5.88 -5.34 17.22
C GLU A 132 -5.80 -6.33 18.39
N PHE A 133 -4.65 -6.49 19.04
CA PHE A 133 -4.53 -7.37 20.20
C PHE A 133 -5.38 -6.89 21.37
N ARG A 134 -5.44 -5.58 21.61
CA ARG A 134 -6.34 -5.02 22.63
C ARG A 134 -7.81 -5.26 22.27
N ARG A 135 -8.18 -4.99 21.02
CA ARG A 135 -9.55 -5.18 20.51
C ARG A 135 -10.02 -6.63 20.64
N LEU A 136 -9.14 -7.58 20.31
CA LEU A 136 -9.41 -9.01 20.34
C LEU A 136 -9.24 -9.66 21.73
N GLY A 137 -8.85 -8.89 22.75
CA GLY A 137 -8.70 -9.38 24.12
C GLY A 137 -7.45 -10.23 24.36
N PHE A 138 -6.36 -9.97 23.65
CA PHE A 138 -5.03 -10.54 23.89
C PHE A 138 -4.15 -9.54 24.66
N PRO A 139 -4.16 -9.53 26.00
CA PRO A 139 -3.48 -8.51 26.82
C PRO A 139 -1.95 -8.66 26.94
N GLN A 140 -1.33 -9.66 26.29
CA GLN A 140 0.10 -9.98 26.48
C GLN A 140 0.92 -9.71 25.21
N TRP A 141 1.30 -8.45 24.99
CA TRP A 141 2.35 -8.01 24.07
C TRP A 141 3.08 -6.80 24.63
#